data_AF-A0A7K3PX58-F1
#
_entry.id   AF-A0A7K3PX58-F1
#
_cell.length_a   1.000
_cell.length_b   1.000
_cell.length_c   1.000
_cell.angle_alpha   90.00
_cell.angle_beta   90.00
_cell.angle_gamma   90.00
#
_symmetry.space_group_name_H-M   'P 1'
#
loop_
_entity.id
_entity.type
_entity.pdbx_description
1 polymer ?
#
loop_
_entity_poly.entity_id
_entity_poly.type
_entity_poly.pdbx_seq_one_letter_code
_entity_poly.pdbx_strand_id
1 'polypeptide(L)' 'AGVADLARRARGDGELARMLADYAAERTAADRTVPEDLHRVLALTESAPSAPGTADPHGKES' A
#
# COMPACT_ATOMS: atom_id res chain seq x y z
N ALA A 1 -16.54 -13.76 1.47
CA ALA A 1 -15.36 -12.87 1.36
C ALA A 1 -15.80 -11.45 1.73
N GLY A 2 -14.97 -10.70 2.47
CA GLY A 2 -15.34 -9.38 2.98
C GLY A 2 -14.11 -8.51 3.27
N VAL A 3 -14.31 -7.39 3.96
CA VAL A 3 -13.25 -6.42 4.33
C VAL A 3 -12.08 -7.05 5.10
N ALA A 4 -12.32 -8.16 5.82
CA ALA A 4 -11.29 -8.90 6.54
C ALA A 4 -10.15 -9.41 5.64
N ASP A 5 -10.41 -9.63 4.35
CA ASP A 5 -9.42 -10.10 3.38
C ASP A 5 -8.88 -8.97 2.47
N LEU A 6 -9.24 -7.72 2.76
CA LEU A 6 -8.85 -6.57 1.93
C LEU A 6 -7.33 -6.38 1.87
N ALA A 7 -6.65 -6.52 3.01
CA ALA A 7 -5.20 -6.32 3.10
C ALA A 7 -4.41 -7.26 2.18
N ARG A 8 -4.80 -8.53 2.08
CA ARG A 8 -4.11 -9.51 1.23
C ARG A 8 -4.33 -9.24 -0.25
N ARG A 9 -5.54 -8.82 -0.62
CA ARG A 9 -5.94 -8.61 -2.02
C ARG A 9 -5.44 -7.28 -2.59
N ALA A 10 -5.43 -6.23 -1.77
CA ALA A 10 -5.05 -4.89 -2.20
C ALA A 10 -3.53 -4.66 -2.16
N ARG A 11 -2.77 -5.55 -1.50
CA ARG A 11 -1.31 -5.40 -1.36
C ARG A 11 -0.62 -5.26 -2.72
N GLY A 12 0.03 -4.13 -2.92
CA GLY A 12 0.76 -3.83 -4.16
C GLY A 12 -0.11 -3.43 -5.34
N ASP A 13 -1.41 -3.16 -5.10
CA ASP A 13 -2.31 -2.61 -6.11
C ASP A 13 -2.02 -1.11 -6.32
N GLY A 14 -1.12 -0.83 -7.25
CA GLY A 14 -0.67 0.52 -7.55
C GLY A 14 -1.74 1.41 -8.18
N GLU A 15 -2.71 0.83 -8.90
CA GLU A 15 -3.82 1.60 -9.47
C GLU A 15 -4.77 2.05 -8.36
N LEU A 16 -5.14 1.14 -7.47
CA LEU A 16 -5.96 1.48 -6.31
C LEU A 16 -5.25 2.49 -5.40
N ALA A 17 -3.94 2.34 -5.17
CA ALA A 17 -3.15 3.29 -4.41
C ALA A 17 -3.21 4.70 -5.01
N ARG A 18 -3.03 4.79 -6.34
CA ARG A 18 -3.14 6.07 -7.06
C ARG A 18 -4.53 6.68 -6.90
N MET A 19 -5.60 5.91 -7.12
CA MET A 19 -6.97 6.40 -7.01
C MET A 19 -7.29 6.93 -5.60
N LEU A 20 -6.81 6.24 -4.56
CA LEU A 20 -7.00 6.67 -3.17
C LEU A 20 -6.24 7.98 -2.87
N ALA A 21 -5.03 8.13 -3.41
CA ALA A 21 -4.26 9.36 -3.30
C ALA A 21 -4.94 10.54 -4.02
N ASP A 22 -5.42 10.32 -5.25
CA ASP A 22 -6.15 11.32 -6.03
C ASP A 22 -7.43 11.76 -5.29
N TYR A 23 -8.20 10.81 -4.74
CA TYR A 23 -9.39 11.13 -3.94
C TYR A 23 -9.06 11.96 -2.69
N ALA A 24 -7.96 11.65 -1.98
CA ALA A 24 -7.54 12.45 -0.83
C ALA A 24 -7.18 13.89 -1.24
N ALA A 25 -6.51 14.05 -2.38
CA ALA A 25 -6.17 15.36 -2.94
C ALA A 25 -7.43 16.14 -3.32
N GLU A 26 -8.40 15.51 -3.98
CA GLU A 26 -9.70 16.13 -4.33
C GLU A 26 -10.49 16.58 -3.11
N ARG A 27 -10.53 15.78 -2.04
CA ARG A 27 -11.18 16.14 -0.77
C ARG A 27 -10.52 17.36 -0.15
N THR A 28 -9.19 17.34 -0.08
CA THR A 28 -8.37 18.45 0.44
C THR A 28 -8.58 19.73 -0.36
N ALA A 29 -8.55 19.64 -1.69
CA ALA A 29 -8.77 20.78 -2.59
C ALA A 29 -10.18 21.39 -2.45
N ALA A 30 -11.16 20.56 -2.07
CA ALA A 30 -12.54 20.97 -1.83
C ALA A 30 -12.80 21.43 -0.38
N ASP A 31 -11.77 21.59 0.46
CA ASP A 31 -11.88 21.90 1.89
C ASP A 31 -12.78 20.91 2.66
N ARG A 32 -12.81 19.65 2.21
CA ARG A 32 -13.54 18.56 2.86
C ARG A 32 -12.55 17.69 3.63
N THR A 33 -12.92 17.33 4.87
CA THR A 33 -12.13 16.42 5.71
C THR A 33 -11.81 15.12 4.97
N VAL A 34 -10.55 14.69 4.97
CA VAL A 34 -10.15 13.37 4.49
C VAL A 34 -10.47 12.34 5.59
N PRO A 35 -11.20 11.24 5.31
CA PRO A 35 -11.45 10.20 6.30
C PRO A 35 -10.15 9.57 6.79
N GLU A 36 -9.95 9.42 8.09
CA GLU A 36 -8.73 8.83 8.68
C GLU A 36 -8.44 7.43 8.12
N ASP A 37 -9.48 6.59 8.01
CA ASP A 37 -9.36 5.24 7.47
C ASP A 37 -8.90 5.21 6.01
N LEU A 38 -8.99 6.31 5.26
CA LEU A 38 -8.45 6.37 3.90
C LEU A 38 -6.94 6.16 3.90
N HIS A 39 -6.22 6.84 4.81
CA HIS A 39 -4.77 6.69 4.91
C HIS A 39 -4.39 5.25 5.29
N ARG A 40 -5.20 4.62 6.13
CA ARG A 40 -5.03 3.21 6.49
C ARG A 40 -5.20 2.29 5.27
N VAL A 41 -6.23 2.52 4.45
CA VAL A 41 -6.47 1.72 3.24
C VAL A 41 -5.37 1.99 2.19
N LEU A 42 -4.93 3.24 2.02
CA LEU A 42 -3.81 3.58 1.14
C LEU A 42 -2.55 2.79 1.53
N ALA A 43 -2.22 2.74 2.82
CA ALA A 43 -1.09 1.96 3.33
C ALA A 43 -1.23 0.43 3.10
N LEU A 44 -2.46 -0.10 2.98
CA LEU A 44 -2.68 -1.50 2.60
C LEU A 44 -2.42 -1.74 1.11
N THR A 45 -2.56 -0.71 0.28
CA THR A 45 -2.40 -0.80 -1.19
C THR A 45 -0.97 -0.61 -1.65
N GLU A 46 -0.19 0.17 -0.91
CA GLU A 46 1.23 0.35 -1.18
C GLU A 46 1.96 -0.99 -1.08
N SER A 47 2.76 -1.31 -2.12
CA SER A 47 3.71 -2.41 -2.02
C SER A 47 4.70 -2.06 -0.91
N ALA A 48 4.70 -2.83 0.17
CA ALA A 48 5.81 -2.77 1.13
C ALA A 48 7.10 -2.88 0.30
N PRO A 49 8.11 -2.01 0.53
CA PRO A 49 9.39 -2.19 -0.12
C PRO A 49 9.81 -3.62 0.17
N SER A 50 10.08 -4.41 -0.88
CA SER A 50 10.79 -5.67 -0.69
C SER A 50 11.98 -5.31 0.18
N ALA A 51 12.04 -5.88 1.40
CA ALA A 51 13.24 -5.80 2.20
C ALA A 51 14.39 -6.13 1.24
N PRO A 52 15.47 -5.31 1.16
CA PRO A 52 16.59 -5.67 0.33
C PRO A 52 16.95 -7.08 0.74
N GLY A 53 16.77 -8.02 -0.21
CA GLY A 53 16.97 -9.43 0.05
C GLY A 53 18.28 -9.55 0.78
N THR A 54 18.26 -10.20 1.92
CA THR A 54 19.49 -10.64 2.57
C THR A 54 20.25 -11.35 1.46
N ALA A 55 21.27 -10.70 0.93
CA ALA A 55 22.18 -11.33 0.01
C ALA A 55 22.73 -12.50 0.81
N ASP A 56 22.20 -13.70 0.58
CA ASP A 56 22.78 -14.93 1.09
C ASP A 56 24.25 -14.91 0.69
N PRO A 57 25.20 -14.74 1.63
CA PRO A 57 26.59 -14.97 1.32
C PRO A 57 26.82 -16.45 1.57
N HIS A 58 26.19 -17.34 0.78
CA HIS A 58 26.65 -18.72 0.78
C HIS A 58 27.88 -18.82 -0.13
N GLY A 59 28.99 -18.34 0.43
CA GLY A 59 30.27 -18.94 0.10
C GLY A 59 30.33 -20.37 0.65
N LYS A 60 31.25 -21.13 0.04
CA LYS A 60 31.60 -22.56 0.26
C LYS A 60 30.70 -23.51 -0.53
N GLU A 61 31.12 -24.56 -1.23
CA GLU A 61 32.40 -25.24 -1.53
C GLU A 61 32.02 -26.29 -2.61
N SER A 62 32.73 -26.42 -3.74
CA SER A 62 33.67 -27.54 -4.05
C SER A 62 34.19 -27.37 -5.48
#